data_AF-A0A7S4ACE1-F1
#
_entry.id   AF-A0A7S4ACE1-F1
#
_cell.length_a   1.000
_cell.length_b   1.000
_cell.length_c   1.000
_cell.angle_alpha   90.00
_cell.angle_beta   90.00
_cell.angle_gamma   90.00
#
_symmetry.space_group_name_H-M   'P 1'
#
loop_
_entity.id
_entity.type
_entity.pdbx_description
1 polymer ?
#
loop_
_entity_poly.entity_id
_entity_poly.type
_entity_poly.pdbx_seq_one_letter_code
_entity_poly.pdbx_strand_id
1 'polypeptide(L)'
;MPALDAKGLPGYIHDETALRKNPPPLKYPDMKKGCDNRDDHYKMMHNRIVVETEYDKKMEESGKKRDKIFCLVYTIESGHPKIPLIRETWGPKCDGFMVGSTKTDVSIGAVNIQHEGPEEYDNIWQKVRSMWSYIYDNYYEKYDWFHVG
;
A
#
# COMPACT_ATOMS: atom_id res chain seq x y z
N MET A 1 -13.77 -5.77 -13.30
CA MET A 1 -14.48 -4.52 -13.60
C MET A 1 -13.45 -3.40 -13.61
N PRO A 2 -13.53 -2.44 -14.55
CA PRO A 2 -12.58 -1.34 -14.58
C PRO A 2 -12.71 -0.50 -13.32
N ALA A 3 -11.58 -0.05 -12.77
CA ALA A 3 -11.59 0.89 -11.66
C ALA A 3 -12.19 2.23 -12.11
N LEU A 4 -12.83 2.94 -11.19
CA LEU A 4 -13.44 4.24 -11.46
C LEU A 4 -12.48 5.36 -11.05
N ASP A 5 -12.48 6.49 -11.77
CA ASP A 5 -11.74 7.68 -11.37
C ASP A 5 -12.48 8.48 -10.27
N ALA A 6 -11.95 9.64 -9.89
CA ALA A 6 -12.56 10.51 -8.88
C ALA A 6 -13.93 11.09 -9.30
N LYS A 7 -14.27 11.02 -10.59
CA LYS A 7 -15.56 11.45 -11.17
C LYS A 7 -16.50 10.27 -11.41
N GLY A 8 -16.08 9.03 -11.09
CA GLY A 8 -16.86 7.81 -11.32
C GLY A 8 -16.76 7.27 -12.75
N LEU A 9 -15.84 7.77 -13.58
CA LEU A 9 -15.65 7.29 -14.94
C LEU A 9 -14.78 6.02 -14.93
N PRO A 10 -15.13 4.98 -15.71
CA PRO A 10 -14.37 3.73 -15.73
C PRO A 10 -13.03 3.86 -16.48
N GLY A 11 -12.09 2.99 -16.14
CA GLY A 11 -10.79 2.84 -16.81
C GLY A 11 -9.63 3.53 -16.10
N TYR A 12 -9.80 3.85 -14.81
CA TYR A 12 -8.77 4.54 -14.05
C TYR A 12 -7.59 3.61 -13.73
N ILE A 13 -6.39 3.98 -14.18
CA ILE A 13 -5.14 3.32 -13.84
C ILE A 13 -4.34 4.27 -12.95
N HIS A 14 -4.02 3.84 -11.72
CA HIS A 14 -3.30 4.69 -10.78
C HIS A 14 -1.78 4.64 -11.02
N ASP A 15 -1.04 5.65 -10.56
CA ASP A 15 0.42 5.57 -10.49
C ASP A 15 0.80 4.78 -9.24
N GLU A 16 1.19 3.52 -9.43
CA GLU A 16 1.54 2.60 -8.36
C GLU A 16 2.85 2.99 -7.65
N THR A 17 3.68 3.80 -8.30
CA THR A 17 5.01 4.20 -7.80
C THR A 17 4.97 5.54 -7.06
N ALA A 18 3.84 6.26 -7.09
CA ALA A 18 3.71 7.61 -6.55
C ALA A 18 4.10 7.68 -5.07
N LEU A 19 3.70 6.70 -4.26
CA LEU A 19 4.02 6.68 -2.83
C LEU A 19 5.51 6.45 -2.57
N ARG A 20 6.16 5.56 -3.33
CA ARG A 20 7.60 5.30 -3.18
C ARG A 20 8.44 6.49 -3.64
N LYS A 21 8.03 7.14 -4.73
CA LYS A 21 8.72 8.32 -5.28
C LYS A 21 8.63 9.53 -4.34
N ASN A 22 7.45 9.75 -3.75
CA ASN A 22 7.16 10.93 -2.93
C ASN A 22 6.50 10.53 -1.60
N PRO A 23 7.24 9.89 -0.68
CA PRO A 23 6.68 9.47 0.60
C PRO A 23 6.40 10.68 1.51
N PRO A 24 5.24 10.74 2.18
CA PRO A 24 5.01 11.75 3.19
C PRO A 24 5.94 11.53 4.40
N PRO A 25 6.35 12.60 5.09
CA PRO A 25 7.14 12.48 6.31
C PRO A 25 6.28 11.87 7.43
N LEU A 26 6.90 11.06 8.29
CA LEU A 26 6.25 10.52 9.49
C LEU A 26 5.83 11.64 10.43
N LYS A 27 4.53 11.79 10.68
CA LYS A 27 3.98 12.76 11.62
C LYS A 27 3.60 12.07 12.93
N TYR A 28 4.57 12.01 13.84
CA TYR A 28 4.36 11.47 15.17
C TYR A 28 4.65 12.55 16.23
N PRO A 29 3.62 13.23 16.78
CA PRO A 29 3.79 14.16 17.89
C PRO A 29 4.47 13.46 19.07
N ASP A 30 5.41 14.14 19.72
CA ASP A 30 6.15 13.63 20.88
C ASP A 30 6.93 12.31 20.62
N MET A 31 7.46 12.11 19.42
CA MET A 31 8.22 10.92 19.04
C MET A 31 9.31 10.53 20.04
N LYS A 32 10.04 11.51 20.60
CA LYS A 32 11.04 11.24 21.64
C LYS A 32 10.42 10.57 22.87
N LYS A 33 9.33 11.16 23.40
CA LYS A 33 8.63 10.63 24.57
C LYS A 33 8.03 9.24 24.29
N GLY A 34 7.52 9.03 23.07
CA GLY A 34 7.04 7.72 22.63
C GLY A 34 8.15 6.66 22.60
N CYS A 35 9.33 7.01 22.08
CA CYS A 35 10.50 6.11 22.05
C CYS A 35 11.06 5.79 23.45
N ASP A 36 10.88 6.70 24.42
CA ASP A 36 11.31 6.49 25.80
C ASP A 36 10.38 5.53 26.58
N ASN A 37 9.18 5.26 26.05
CA ASN A 37 8.23 4.32 26.65
C ASN A 37 8.66 2.87 26.39
N ARG A 38 9.04 2.14 27.44
CA ARG A 38 9.53 0.75 27.37
C ARG A 38 8.44 -0.27 27.67
N ASP A 39 7.32 -0.20 26.94
CA ASP A 39 6.23 -1.16 27.06
C ASP A 39 6.53 -2.49 26.33
N ASP A 40 5.57 -3.41 26.30
CA ASP A 40 5.71 -4.70 25.61
C ASP A 40 5.95 -4.55 24.11
N HIS A 41 5.58 -3.41 23.51
CA HIS A 41 5.82 -3.10 22.10
C HIS A 41 7.21 -2.52 21.82
N TYR A 42 7.94 -2.08 22.86
CA TYR A 42 9.30 -1.54 22.75
C TYR A 42 10.24 -2.49 21.99
N LYS A 43 10.19 -3.79 22.30
CA LYS A 43 11.02 -4.80 21.62
C LYS A 43 10.67 -4.92 20.14
N MET A 44 9.39 -4.84 19.75
CA MET A 44 8.98 -4.88 18.33
C MET A 44 9.45 -3.64 17.55
N MET A 45 9.46 -2.47 18.20
CA MET A 45 9.90 -1.22 17.58
C MET A 45 11.42 -1.15 17.39
N HIS A 46 12.19 -1.69 18.34
CA HIS A 46 13.65 -1.57 18.39
C HIS A 46 14.40 -2.77 17.80
N ASN A 47 13.89 -4.00 17.98
CA ASN A 47 14.47 -5.20 17.40
C ASN A 47 13.88 -5.45 16.01
N ARG A 48 13.85 -4.41 15.16
CA ARG A 48 13.40 -4.54 13.77
C ARG A 48 14.17 -5.68 13.10
N ILE A 49 13.44 -6.57 12.44
CA ILE A 49 13.99 -7.29 11.31
C ILE A 49 14.28 -6.21 10.25
N VAL A 50 15.56 -5.89 10.07
CA VAL A 50 15.99 -5.00 9.00
C VAL A 50 15.94 -5.85 7.73
N VAL A 51 14.89 -5.66 6.93
CA VAL A 51 14.92 -6.10 5.53
C VAL A 51 15.91 -5.15 4.86
N GLU A 52 17.11 -5.65 4.61
CA GLU A 52 18.29 -4.85 4.28
C GLU A 52 18.10 -4.04 2.99
N THR A 53 17.96 -2.73 3.12
CA THR A 53 18.22 -1.78 2.04
C THR A 53 19.65 -1.89 1.48
N GLU A 54 20.57 -2.51 2.23
CA GLU A 54 21.91 -2.85 1.76
C GLU A 54 21.92 -4.00 0.75
N TYR A 55 21.02 -4.97 0.88
CA TYR A 55 20.88 -6.04 -0.12
C TYR A 55 20.41 -5.45 -1.45
N ASP A 56 19.45 -4.54 -1.41
CA ASP A 56 18.95 -3.83 -2.59
C ASP A 56 20.07 -3.05 -3.29
N LYS A 57 20.87 -2.29 -2.53
CA LYS A 57 22.05 -1.59 -3.07
C LYS A 57 23.10 -2.54 -3.62
N LYS A 58 23.40 -3.64 -2.91
CA LYS A 58 24.34 -4.67 -3.39
C LYS A 58 23.84 -5.33 -4.68
N MET A 59 22.53 -5.56 -4.82
CA MET A 59 21.95 -6.12 -6.03
C MET A 59 22.07 -5.15 -7.21
N GLU A 60 21.74 -3.87 -6.99
CA GLU A 60 21.95 -2.80 -7.98
C GLU A 60 23.43 -2.69 -8.40
N GLU A 61 24.37 -2.66 -7.44
CA GLU A 61 25.81 -2.62 -7.69
C GLU A 61 26.32 -3.87 -8.41
N SER A 62 25.75 -5.04 -8.12
CA SER A 62 26.10 -6.30 -8.77
C SER A 62 25.48 -6.47 -10.17
N GLY A 63 24.61 -5.54 -10.59
CA GLY A 63 23.86 -5.64 -11.84
C GLY A 63 22.80 -6.75 -11.85
N LYS A 64 22.50 -7.37 -10.70
CA LYS A 64 21.45 -8.37 -10.58
C LYS A 64 20.09 -7.69 -10.41
N LYS A 65 19.08 -8.21 -11.12
CA LYS A 65 17.70 -7.75 -10.97
C LYS A 65 17.26 -7.98 -9.52
N ARG A 66 16.86 -6.90 -8.86
CA ARG A 66 16.25 -6.91 -7.53
C ARG A 66 14.77 -7.30 -7.63
N ASP A 67 14.32 -8.18 -6.74
CA ASP A 67 12.91 -8.57 -6.66
C ASP A 67 12.05 -7.39 -6.21
N LYS A 68 10.93 -7.17 -6.89
CA LYS A 68 10.01 -6.06 -6.61
C LYS A 68 8.74 -6.56 -5.94
N ILE A 69 8.28 -5.85 -4.91
CA ILE A 69 7.04 -6.16 -4.20
C ILE A 69 5.96 -5.10 -4.42
N PHE A 70 4.76 -5.55 -4.79
CA PHE A 70 3.56 -4.72 -4.82
C PHE A 70 2.72 -4.95 -3.56
N CYS A 71 2.40 -3.88 -2.84
CA CYS A 71 1.57 -3.95 -1.64
C CYS A 71 0.16 -3.38 -1.88
N LEU A 72 -0.81 -4.08 -1.33
CA LEU A 72 -2.24 -3.86 -1.52
C LEU A 72 -2.90 -3.73 -0.16
N VAL A 73 -3.71 -2.68 0.00
CA VAL A 73 -4.54 -2.49 1.19
C VAL A 73 -5.98 -2.31 0.73
N TYR A 74 -6.93 -2.98 1.36
CA TYR A 74 -8.34 -2.68 1.15
C TYR A 74 -8.89 -1.78 2.26
N THR A 75 -9.78 -0.87 1.90
CA THR A 75 -10.48 0.02 2.82
C THR A 75 -11.80 0.48 2.18
N ILE A 76 -12.53 1.33 2.88
CA ILE A 76 -13.70 2.04 2.35
C ILE A 76 -13.49 3.54 2.52
N GLU A 77 -14.33 4.38 1.91
CA GLU A 77 -14.24 5.84 2.06
C GLU A 77 -14.15 6.29 3.53
N SER A 78 -14.97 5.70 4.42
CA SER A 78 -14.93 6.03 5.86
C SER A 78 -13.62 5.60 6.56
N GLY A 79 -12.83 4.73 5.93
CA GLY A 79 -11.50 4.30 6.39
C GLY A 79 -10.35 5.12 5.82
N HIS A 80 -10.59 6.06 4.89
CA HIS A 80 -9.56 6.94 4.33
C HIS A 80 -8.70 7.66 5.37
N PRO A 81 -9.24 8.13 6.52
CA PRO A 81 -8.44 8.76 7.57
C PRO A 81 -7.34 7.88 8.18
N LYS A 82 -7.40 6.55 7.99
CA LYS A 82 -6.38 5.60 8.50
C LYS A 82 -5.21 5.40 7.53
N ILE A 83 -5.42 5.68 6.24
CA ILE A 83 -4.43 5.44 5.18
C ILE A 83 -3.16 6.30 5.31
N PRO A 84 -3.21 7.56 5.76
CA PRO A 84 -2.00 8.35 6.00
C PRO A 84 -0.96 7.65 6.87
N LEU A 85 -1.37 6.92 7.91
CA LEU A 85 -0.44 6.19 8.79
C LEU A 85 0.34 5.11 8.04
N ILE A 86 -0.30 4.40 7.11
CA ILE A 86 0.36 3.41 6.25
C ILE A 86 1.35 4.10 5.32
N ARG A 87 0.93 5.21 4.71
CA ARG A 87 1.75 6.02 3.78
C ARG A 87 2.95 6.66 4.45
N GLU A 88 2.86 6.98 5.74
CA GLU A 88 3.93 7.56 6.54
C GLU A 88 4.89 6.51 7.14
N THR A 89 4.50 5.23 7.15
CA THR A 89 5.26 4.17 7.81
C THR A 89 5.80 3.13 6.84
N TRP A 90 5.08 2.02 6.62
CA TRP A 90 5.59 0.87 5.86
C TRP A 90 5.25 0.93 4.37
N GLY A 91 4.18 1.65 3.97
CA GLY A 91 3.73 1.71 2.57
C GLY A 91 4.83 2.13 1.58
N PRO A 92 5.64 3.18 1.86
CA PRO A 92 6.74 3.59 0.99
C PRO A 92 7.85 2.56 0.78
N LYS A 93 7.92 1.51 1.60
CA LYS A 93 8.93 0.46 1.46
C LYS A 93 8.60 -0.52 0.33
N CYS A 94 7.35 -0.54 -0.14
CA CYS A 94 6.94 -1.34 -1.28
C CYS A 94 7.40 -0.70 -2.61
N ASP A 95 7.57 -1.49 -3.67
CA ASP A 95 7.89 -0.98 -5.01
C ASP A 95 6.68 -0.37 -5.69
N GLY A 96 5.54 -1.05 -5.55
CA GLY A 96 4.22 -0.59 -5.98
C GLY A 96 3.26 -0.59 -4.79
N PHE A 97 2.33 0.35 -4.78
CA PHE A 97 1.36 0.48 -3.68
C PHE A 97 -0.01 0.92 -4.19
N MET A 98 -1.05 0.21 -3.76
CA MET A 98 -2.45 0.56 -4.06
C MET A 98 -3.32 0.44 -2.81
N VAL A 99 -4.28 1.36 -2.70
CA VAL A 99 -5.39 1.25 -1.74
C VAL A 99 -6.69 0.98 -2.49
N GLY A 100 -7.25 -0.22 -2.40
CA GLY A 100 -8.57 -0.55 -2.94
C GLY A 100 -9.67 0.01 -2.04
N SER A 101 -10.60 0.75 -2.62
CA SER A 101 -11.59 1.57 -1.90
C SER A 101 -12.95 1.58 -2.62
N THR A 102 -13.99 2.11 -1.97
CA THR A 102 -15.28 2.45 -2.60
C THR A 102 -15.26 3.80 -3.32
N LYS A 103 -14.20 4.58 -3.14
CA LYS A 103 -14.02 5.91 -3.72
C LYS A 103 -12.55 6.16 -4.06
N THR A 104 -12.33 6.77 -5.21
CA THR A 104 -11.01 7.17 -5.68
C THR A 104 -10.61 8.46 -5.00
N ASP A 105 -9.47 8.42 -4.33
CA ASP A 105 -8.81 9.58 -3.73
C ASP A 105 -7.32 9.52 -4.06
N VAL A 106 -6.93 10.34 -5.02
CA VAL A 106 -5.56 10.42 -5.55
C VAL A 106 -4.59 10.89 -4.46
N SER A 107 -5.03 11.69 -3.49
CA SER A 107 -4.16 12.21 -2.44
C SER A 107 -3.61 11.12 -1.52
N ILE A 108 -4.36 10.03 -1.36
CA ILE A 108 -3.99 8.87 -0.55
C ILE A 108 -3.74 7.60 -1.39
N GLY A 109 -3.81 7.68 -2.72
CA GLY A 109 -3.60 6.53 -3.61
C GLY A 109 -4.74 5.51 -3.55
N ALA A 110 -5.93 5.97 -3.15
CA ALA A 110 -7.13 5.16 -3.12
C ALA A 110 -7.76 5.07 -4.51
N VAL A 111 -8.13 3.86 -4.89
CA VAL A 111 -8.71 3.49 -6.19
C VAL A 111 -10.09 2.89 -5.92
N ASN A 112 -11.12 3.40 -6.59
CA ASN A 112 -12.47 2.85 -6.52
C ASN A 112 -12.52 1.53 -7.28
N ILE A 113 -12.52 0.43 -6.53
CA ILE A 113 -12.58 -0.93 -7.04
C ILE A 113 -14.00 -1.44 -6.86
N GLN A 114 -14.74 -1.50 -7.98
CA GLN A 114 -16.07 -2.07 -8.01
C GLN A 114 -16.00 -3.59 -7.81
N HIS A 115 -16.89 -4.12 -6.99
CA HIS A 115 -17.03 -5.56 -6.76
C HIS A 115 -18.50 -5.96 -6.73
N GLU A 116 -18.73 -7.25 -6.84
CA GLU A 116 -20.08 -7.82 -6.78
C GLU A 116 -20.61 -7.80 -5.34
N GLY A 117 -21.89 -7.47 -5.17
CA GLY A 117 -22.55 -7.43 -3.86
C GLY A 117 -22.26 -6.17 -3.03
N PRO A 118 -22.88 -6.07 -1.84
CA PRO A 118 -22.74 -4.91 -0.95
C PRO A 118 -21.33 -4.79 -0.36
N GLU A 119 -20.90 -3.57 -0.04
CA GLU A 119 -19.63 -3.32 0.67
C GLU A 119 -19.83 -3.58 2.18
N GLU A 120 -19.52 -4.81 2.60
CA GLU A 120 -19.67 -5.27 3.99
C GLU A 120 -18.62 -6.33 4.33
N TYR A 121 -18.44 -6.59 5.62
CA TYR A 121 -17.41 -7.51 6.11
C TYR A 121 -17.52 -8.92 5.52
N ASP A 122 -18.74 -9.46 5.49
CA ASP A 122 -19.01 -10.81 4.97
C ASP A 122 -18.82 -10.91 3.45
N ASN A 123 -18.76 -9.78 2.75
CA ASN A 123 -18.55 -9.71 1.31
C ASN A 123 -17.16 -9.16 0.91
N ILE A 124 -16.26 -8.97 1.88
CA ILE A 124 -14.95 -8.35 1.63
C ILE A 124 -14.07 -9.17 0.67
N TRP A 125 -14.30 -10.48 0.61
CA TRP A 125 -13.62 -11.37 -0.32
C TRP A 125 -13.88 -10.98 -1.79
N GLN A 126 -15.08 -10.46 -2.13
CA GLN A 126 -15.38 -9.99 -3.49
C GLN A 126 -14.55 -8.77 -3.85
N LYS A 127 -14.36 -7.86 -2.90
CA LYS A 127 -13.47 -6.71 -3.07
C LYS A 127 -12.04 -7.15 -3.32
N VAL A 128 -11.54 -8.07 -2.50
CA VAL A 128 -10.19 -8.62 -2.67
C VAL A 128 -10.03 -9.31 -4.03
N ARG A 129 -11.03 -10.09 -4.49
CA ARG A 129 -11.05 -10.65 -5.86
C ARG A 129 -10.96 -9.57 -6.94
N SER A 130 -11.78 -8.52 -6.85
CA SER A 130 -11.76 -7.43 -7.82
C SER A 130 -10.45 -6.65 -7.80
N MET A 131 -9.83 -6.48 -6.63
CA MET A 131 -8.49 -5.89 -6.51
C MET A 131 -7.46 -6.76 -7.22
N TRP A 132 -7.48 -8.07 -7.02
CA TRP A 132 -6.58 -8.99 -7.73
C TRP A 132 -6.77 -8.95 -9.23
N SER A 133 -8.01 -8.90 -9.74
CA SER A 133 -8.25 -8.73 -11.18
C SER A 133 -7.64 -7.42 -11.70
N TYR A 134 -7.85 -6.31 -10.99
CA TYR A 134 -7.27 -5.02 -11.37
C TYR A 134 -5.73 -5.05 -11.39
N ILE A 135 -5.11 -5.68 -10.39
CA ILE A 135 -3.65 -5.82 -10.36
C ILE A 135 -3.15 -6.73 -11.47
N TYR A 136 -3.85 -7.83 -11.72
CA TYR A 136 -3.49 -8.76 -12.78
C TYR A 136 -3.44 -8.05 -14.14
N ASP A 137 -4.49 -7.28 -14.45
CA ASP A 137 -4.62 -6.60 -15.73
C ASP A 137 -3.60 -5.47 -15.95
N ASN A 138 -3.09 -4.83 -14.88
CA ASN A 138 -2.31 -3.58 -14.98
C ASN A 138 -0.85 -3.68 -14.52
N TYR A 139 -0.53 -4.59 -13.59
CA TYR A 139 0.79 -4.60 -12.93
C TYR A 139 1.40 -6.00 -12.76
N TYR A 140 0.72 -7.08 -13.17
CA TYR A 140 1.21 -8.45 -12.98
C TYR A 140 2.66 -8.65 -13.45
N GLU A 141 2.99 -8.19 -14.66
CA GLU A 141 4.32 -8.39 -15.24
C GLU A 141 5.41 -7.47 -14.67
N LYS A 142 5.04 -6.48 -13.85
CA LYS A 142 5.98 -5.46 -13.34
C LYS A 142 6.61 -5.83 -12.00
N TYR A 143 6.02 -6.78 -11.26
CA TYR A 143 6.40 -7.11 -9.88
C TYR A 143 6.56 -8.62 -9.71
N ASP A 144 7.46 -9.02 -8.82
CA ASP A 144 7.79 -10.42 -8.58
C ASP A 144 6.98 -10.97 -7.39
N TRP A 145 6.60 -10.10 -6.44
CA TRP A 145 5.83 -10.44 -5.25
C TRP A 145 4.63 -9.52 -5.06
N PHE A 146 3.56 -10.07 -4.47
CA PHE A 146 2.34 -9.33 -4.16
C PHE A 146 1.91 -9.62 -2.72
N HIS A 147 1.57 -8.58 -1.97
CA HIS A 147 1.10 -8.68 -0.59
C HIS A 147 -0.19 -7.92 -0.40
N VAL A 148 -1.25 -8.60 0.02
CA VAL A 148 -2.50 -8.01 0.51
C VAL A 148 -2.49 -7.99 2.03
N GLY A 149 -2.80 -6.83 2.61
CA GLY A 149 -3.00 -6.63 4.05
C GLY A 149 -4.26 -5.86 4.38
#